data_AF-A0A7W0F657-F1
#
_entry.id   AF-A0A7W0F657-F1
#
_cell.length_a   1.000
_cell.length_b   1.000
_cell.length_c   1.000
_cell.angle_alpha   90.00
_cell.angle_beta   90.00
_cell.angle_gamma   90.00
#
_symmetry.space_group_name_H-M   'P 1'
#
loop_
_entity.id
_entity.type
_entity.pdbx_description
1 polymer ?
#
loop_
_entity_poly.entity_id
_entity_poly.type
_entity_poly.pdbx_seq_one_letter_code
_entity_poly.pdbx_strand_id
1 'polypeptide(L)' 'TRLVPQEMNYSHREGNADAHIKSSIIGTSQLVIIDEGRLVLGTWQAVYFCEFDGPRHRRVTLKIIADK' A
#
# COMPACT_ATOMS: atom_id res chain seq x y z
N THR A 1 1.76 -22.55 -1.19
CA THR A 1 1.50 -21.84 0.09
C THR A 1 1.19 -20.40 -0.22
N ARG A 2 0.16 -19.80 0.40
CA ARG A 2 -0.08 -18.34 0.33
C ARG A 2 0.66 -17.68 1.50
N LEU A 3 1.34 -16.55 1.27
CA LEU A 3 2.15 -15.87 2.30
C LEU A 3 1.30 -15.42 3.49
N VAL A 4 0.14 -14.80 3.21
CA VAL A 4 -0.84 -14.36 4.21
C VAL A 4 -2.24 -14.75 3.70
N PRO A 5 -2.75 -15.95 4.05
CA PRO A 5 -4.08 -16.37 3.65
C PRO A 5 -5.17 -15.56 4.36
N GLN A 6 -6.35 -15.44 3.73
CA GLN A 6 -7.47 -14.70 4.29
C GLN A 6 -8.02 -15.33 5.57
N GLU A 7 -8.11 -16.66 5.60
CA GLU A 7 -8.57 -17.42 6.75
C GLU A 7 -7.43 -18.26 7.32
N MET A 8 -7.14 -18.03 8.60
CA MET A 8 -6.24 -18.82 9.44
C MET A 8 -6.68 -18.64 10.90
N ASN A 9 -6.00 -19.30 11.84
CA ASN A 9 -6.18 -19.11 13.28
C ASN A 9 -5.58 -17.78 13.77
N TYR A 10 -5.99 -16.66 13.16
CA TYR A 10 -5.62 -15.33 13.61
C TYR A 10 -6.35 -14.98 14.91
N SER A 11 -5.61 -14.44 15.89
CA SER A 11 -6.22 -13.97 17.14
C SER A 11 -7.15 -12.77 16.93
N HIS A 12 -6.93 -12.01 15.86
CA HIS A 12 -7.79 -10.88 15.48
C HIS A 12 -9.02 -11.40 14.72
N ARG A 13 -10.22 -11.17 15.29
CA ARG A 13 -11.46 -11.85 14.91
C ARG A 13 -12.43 -11.02 14.05
N GLU A 14 -12.03 -9.83 13.60
CA GLU A 14 -12.88 -8.95 12.77
C GLU A 14 -12.99 -9.43 11.32
N GLY A 15 -12.22 -10.45 10.93
CA GLY A 15 -12.31 -11.07 9.60
C GLY A 15 -11.39 -10.47 8.53
N ASN A 16 -10.50 -9.54 8.90
CA ASN A 16 -9.58 -8.85 8.01
C ASN A 16 -8.12 -8.86 8.55
N ALA A 17 -7.78 -9.83 9.40
CA ALA A 17 -6.44 -9.95 9.99
C ALA A 17 -5.35 -10.05 8.91
N ASP A 18 -5.64 -10.73 7.81
CA ASP A 18 -4.75 -10.84 6.66
C ASP A 18 -4.49 -9.47 6.00
N ALA A 19 -5.51 -8.61 5.93
CA ALA A 19 -5.40 -7.27 5.38
C ALA A 19 -4.47 -6.39 6.23
N HIS A 20 -4.55 -6.49 7.56
CA HIS A 20 -3.63 -5.82 8.47
C HIS A 20 -2.19 -6.28 8.25
N ILE A 21 -1.95 -7.59 8.21
CA ILE A 21 -0.61 -8.16 8.02
C ILE A 21 -0.04 -7.77 6.64
N LYS A 22 -0.84 -7.88 5.56
CA LYS A 22 -0.43 -7.49 4.20
C LYS A 22 -0.07 -6.01 4.14
N SER A 23 -0.86 -5.14 4.76
CA SER A 23 -0.60 -3.70 4.80
C SER A 23 0.71 -3.37 5.53
N SER A 24 1.02 -4.08 6.62
CA SER A 24 2.29 -3.92 7.34
C SER A 24 3.50 -4.41 6.56
N ILE A 25 3.36 -5.49 5.77
CA ILE A 25 4.46 -6.03 4.95
C ILE A 25 4.74 -5.14 3.74
N ILE A 26 3.69 -4.70 3.03
CA ILE A 26 3.82 -3.89 1.82
C ILE A 26 4.18 -2.43 2.13
N GLY A 27 3.72 -1.92 3.27
CA GLY A 27 3.88 -0.53 3.68
C GLY A 27 2.67 0.34 3.31
N THR A 28 2.49 1.43 4.07
CA THR A 28 1.34 2.34 3.96
C THR A 28 1.65 3.64 3.24
N SER A 29 2.91 3.85 2.84
CA SER A 29 3.35 5.01 2.07
C SER A 29 4.51 4.64 1.14
N GLN A 30 4.72 5.46 0.11
CA GLN A 30 5.86 5.36 -0.79
C GLN A 30 6.40 6.75 -1.07
N LEU A 31 7.72 6.87 -1.15
CA LEU A 31 8.41 8.08 -1.56
C LEU A 31 8.80 7.94 -3.03
N VAL A 32 8.43 8.93 -3.85
CA VAL A 32 8.78 8.98 -5.27
C VAL A 32 9.43 10.32 -5.56
N ILE A 33 10.59 10.30 -6.20
CA ILE A 33 11.31 11.52 -6.60
C ILE A 33 10.55 12.19 -7.74
N ILE A 34 10.49 13.52 -7.71
CA ILE A 34 9.98 14.34 -8.82
C ILE A 34 11.17 15.09 -9.41
N ASP A 35 11.39 14.93 -10.71
CA ASP A 35 12.42 15.65 -11.46
C ASP A 35 11.80 16.26 -12.72
N GLU A 36 12.13 17.52 -13.01
CA GLU A 36 11.54 18.30 -14.10
C GLU A 36 10.00 18.20 -14.21
N GLY A 37 9.31 18.14 -13.06
CA GLY A 37 7.86 18.04 -12.98
C GLY A 37 7.29 16.64 -13.29
N ARG A 38 8.13 15.60 -13.37
CA ARG A 38 7.73 14.21 -13.64
C ARG A 38 8.16 13.28 -12.51
N LEU A 39 7.36 12.24 -12.25
CA LEU A 39 7.75 11.18 -11.33
C LEU A 39 8.90 10.38 -11.93
N VAL A 40 9.99 10.22 -11.18
CA VAL A 40 11.13 9.39 -11.57
C VAL A 40 10.79 7.94 -11.25
N LEU A 41 10.28 7.24 -12.26
CA LEU A 41 9.97 5.81 -12.23
C LEU A 41 10.76 5.11 -13.34
N GLY A 42 11.23 3.90 -13.06
CA GLY A 42 11.79 3.02 -14.09
C GLY A 42 10.73 2.59 -15.11
N THR A 43 11.16 2.09 -16.27
CA THR A 43 10.29 1.71 -17.41
C THR A 43 9.09 0.83 -17.03
N TRP A 44 9.25 -0.02 -16.01
CA TRP A 44 8.24 -0.98 -15.57
C TRP A 44 7.73 -0.71 -14.15
N GLN A 45 8.06 0.44 -13.56
CA GLN A 45 7.57 0.82 -12.25
C GLN A 45 6.25 1.59 -12.38
N ALA A 46 5.32 1.31 -11.47
CA ALA A 46 4.07 2.03 -11.33
C ALA A 46 3.66 2.09 -9.85
N VAL A 47 2.89 3.11 -9.51
CA VAL A 47 2.34 3.28 -8.16
C VAL A 47 0.95 2.65 -8.12
N TYR A 48 0.76 1.71 -7.18
CA TYR A 48 -0.52 1.04 -6.97
C TYR A 48 -1.08 1.37 -5.59
N PHE A 49 -2.40 1.50 -5.52
CA PHE A 49 -3.13 1.41 -4.25
C PHE A 49 -3.54 -0.04 -4.02
N CYS A 50 -2.99 -0.67 -2.98
CA CYS A 50 -3.28 -2.05 -2.64
C CYS A 50 -4.43 -2.13 -1.62
N GLU A 51 -5.64 -2.44 -2.09
CA GLU A 51 -6.80 -2.72 -1.23
C GLU A 51 -6.80 -4.19 -0.78
N PHE A 52 -6.92 -4.42 0.52
CA PHE A 52 -6.93 -5.77 1.09
C PHE A 52 -8.20 -6.10 1.90
N ASP A 53 -9.07 -5.11 2.15
CA ASP A 53 -10.29 -5.22 2.96
C ASP A 53 -11.44 -4.41 2.35
N GLY A 54 -11.61 -4.56 1.02
CA GLY A 54 -12.64 -3.90 0.23
C GLY A 54 -13.93 -4.72 0.09
N PRO A 55 -14.97 -4.15 -0.55
CA PRO A 55 -15.01 -2.82 -1.16
C PRO A 55 -15.32 -1.72 -0.13
N ARG A 56 -14.52 -0.65 -0.11
CA ARG A 56 -14.72 0.52 0.78
C ARG A 56 -14.30 1.80 0.08
N HIS A 57 -14.84 2.94 0.52
CA HIS A 57 -14.30 4.25 0.12
C HIS A 57 -12.98 4.50 0.84
N ARG A 58 -11.91 4.69 0.07
CA ARG A 58 -10.55 4.93 0.57
C ARG A 58 -10.05 6.30 0.17
N ARG A 59 -9.04 6.79 0.90
CA ARG A 59 -8.37 8.06 0.63
C ARG A 59 -6.88 7.82 0.53
N VAL A 60 -6.26 8.38 -0.50
CA VAL A 60 -4.81 8.45 -0.65
C VAL A 60 -4.41 9.91 -0.52
N THR A 61 -3.47 10.21 0.36
CA THR A 61 -2.97 11.56 0.58
C THR A 61 -1.61 11.71 -0.07
N LEU A 62 -1.41 12.82 -0.78
CA LEU A 62 -0.12 13.17 -1.37
C LEU A 62 0.43 14.41 -0.65
N LYS A 63 1.73 14.38 -0.34
CA LYS A 63 2.47 15.54 0.16
C LYS A 63 3.69 15.73 -0.72
N ILE A 64 3.76 16.88 -1.39
CA ILE A 64 4.93 17.29 -2.16
C ILE A 64 5.85 18.07 -1.22
N ILE A 65 7.12 17.69 -1.19
CA ILE A 65 8.16 18.35 -0.40
C ILE A 65 9.16 18.88 -1.42
N ALA A 66 9.37 20.19 -1.42
CA ALA A 66 10.38 20.81 -2.27
C ALA A 66 11.76 20.66 -1.63
N ASP A 67 12.79 20.55 -2.47
CA ASP A 67 14.16 20.72 -2.03
C ASP A 67 14.36 22.16 -1.53
N LYS A 68 15.30 22.33 -0.60
CA LYS A 68 15.64 23.64 -0.05
C LYS A 68 16.51 24.45 -0.98
#